data_AF-Q4DNW2-F1
#
_entry.id   AF-Q4DNW2-F1
#
_cell.length_a   1.000
_cell.length_b   1.000
_cell.length_c   1.000
_cell.angle_alpha   90.00
_cell.angle_beta   90.00
_cell.angle_gamma   90.00
#
_symmetry.space_group_name_H-M   'P 1'
#
loop_
_entity.id
_entity.type
_entity.pdbx_description
1 polymer ?
#
loop_
_entity_poly.entity_id
_entity_poly.type
_entity_poly.pdbx_seq_one_letter_code
_entity_poly.pdbx_strand_id
1 'polypeptide(L)'
;MEGVDWPPRLLLVLRRHLEQVEHPEFPRTPPFSTNSSRRSVLTFLLDAHECARRLSKLSDSFVDCCRNLVLDIIEQCCASSFLSAKERRVINLLAVQREKRLEGRHGQKRRHNDSDGSPTGTASHKCAAVLPVEYLLRFFMALPSILAHYDKLGGSTMPSAYKQPLWDYVNAIISIMKDLDFFDPAAYIPLK
;
A
#
# COMPACT_ATOMS: atom_id res chain seq x y z
N MET A 1 -8.13 20.19 -8.68
CA MET A 1 -8.43 19.01 -9.53
C MET A 1 -8.60 17.87 -8.54
N GLU A 2 -9.82 17.36 -8.34
CA GLU A 2 -10.05 16.29 -7.36
C GLU A 2 -9.82 14.93 -8.03
N GLY A 3 -8.92 14.12 -7.47
CA GLY A 3 -8.70 12.75 -7.92
C GLY A 3 -7.24 12.45 -8.32
N VAL A 4 -7.08 11.30 -8.96
CA VAL A 4 -5.78 10.75 -9.34
C VAL A 4 -5.43 11.10 -10.79
N ASP A 5 -4.29 11.74 -10.99
CA ASP A 5 -3.76 12.16 -12.29
C ASP A 5 -3.02 11.01 -12.97
N TRP A 6 -3.77 10.12 -13.62
CA TRP A 6 -3.26 8.88 -14.19
C TRP A 6 -2.37 9.06 -15.43
N PRO A 7 -1.08 8.70 -15.36
CA PRO A 7 -0.21 8.65 -16.51
C PRO A 7 -0.57 7.44 -17.40
N PRO A 8 -0.63 7.57 -18.74
CA PRO A 8 -1.00 6.46 -19.62
C PRO A 8 -0.20 5.18 -19.41
N ARG A 9 1.12 5.30 -19.14
CA ARG A 9 1.99 4.15 -18.83
C ARG A 9 1.50 3.36 -17.61
N LEU A 10 1.11 4.04 -16.53
CA LEU A 10 0.66 3.37 -15.30
C LEU A 10 -0.72 2.75 -15.46
N LEU A 11 -1.59 3.34 -16.29
CA LEU A 11 -2.86 2.69 -16.66
C LEU A 11 -2.64 1.39 -17.43
N LEU A 12 -1.65 1.34 -18.32
CA LEU A 12 -1.29 0.09 -19.01
C LEU A 12 -0.74 -0.97 -18.05
N VAL A 13 0.11 -0.57 -17.10
CA VAL A 13 0.61 -1.47 -16.05
C VAL A 13 -0.55 -2.01 -15.20
N LEU A 14 -1.43 -1.13 -14.74
CA LEU A 14 -2.60 -1.50 -13.94
C LEU A 14 -3.53 -2.45 -14.69
N ARG A 15 -3.83 -2.15 -15.97
CA ARG A 15 -4.64 -3.03 -16.81
C ARG A 15 -4.04 -4.43 -16.92
N ARG A 16 -2.75 -4.53 -17.25
CA ARG A 16 -2.03 -5.82 -17.35
C ARG A 16 -2.03 -6.57 -16.01
N HIS A 17 -1.85 -5.85 -14.90
CA HIS A 17 -1.92 -6.43 -13.56
C HIS A 17 -3.30 -7.02 -13.28
N LEU A 18 -4.38 -6.27 -13.56
CA LEU A 18 -5.76 -6.72 -13.39
C LEU A 18 -6.07 -7.96 -14.25
N GLU A 19 -5.64 -7.97 -15.51
CA GLU A 19 -5.78 -9.13 -16.42
C GLU A 19 -5.13 -10.41 -15.87
N GLN A 20 -4.08 -10.30 -15.04
CA GLN A 20 -3.45 -11.46 -14.38
C GLN A 20 -4.14 -11.86 -13.07
N VAL A 21 -4.40 -10.90 -12.17
CA VAL A 21 -4.93 -11.20 -10.83
C VAL A 21 -6.42 -11.55 -10.85
N GLU A 22 -7.17 -11.02 -11.82
CA GLU A 22 -8.61 -11.25 -12.00
C GLU A 22 -8.92 -12.30 -13.07
N HIS A 23 -7.89 -13.03 -13.56
CA HIS A 23 -8.10 -14.12 -14.51
C HIS A 23 -9.04 -15.18 -13.90
N PRO A 24 -10.14 -15.57 -14.59
CA PRO A 24 -11.19 -16.41 -14.01
C PRO A 24 -10.71 -17.81 -13.59
N GLU A 25 -9.84 -18.42 -14.39
CA GLU A 25 -9.37 -19.80 -14.14
C GLU A 25 -7.98 -19.87 -13.49
N PHE A 26 -7.03 -19.05 -13.97
CA PHE A 26 -5.63 -19.08 -13.55
C PHE A 26 -5.17 -17.71 -13.00
N PRO A 27 -5.70 -17.23 -11.86
CA PRO A 27 -5.25 -15.96 -11.29
C PRO A 27 -3.76 -16.03 -10.93
N ARG A 28 -3.01 -15.01 -11.34
CA ARG A 28 -1.56 -14.88 -11.09
C ARG A 28 -1.27 -13.54 -10.44
N THR A 29 -0.22 -13.49 -9.62
CA THR A 29 0.18 -12.30 -8.87
C THR A 29 1.68 -12.05 -9.05
N PRO A 30 2.16 -10.79 -8.99
CA PRO A 30 3.59 -10.55 -8.91
C PRO A 30 4.19 -11.25 -7.68
N PRO A 31 5.45 -11.70 -7.72
CA PRO A 31 6.09 -12.31 -6.56
C PRO A 31 6.05 -11.38 -5.33
N PHE A 32 5.46 -11.86 -4.22
CA PHE A 32 5.37 -11.10 -2.98
C PHE A 32 6.74 -10.79 -2.37
N SER A 33 6.84 -9.64 -1.72
CA SER A 33 8.05 -9.19 -1.02
C SER A 33 8.20 -9.90 0.33
N THR A 34 8.59 -11.18 0.28
CA THR A 34 8.73 -12.03 1.47
C THR A 34 10.08 -11.91 2.17
N ASN A 35 11.07 -11.33 1.50
CA ASN A 35 12.35 -10.93 2.06
C ASN A 35 12.44 -9.40 2.08
N SER A 36 13.55 -8.84 2.58
CA SER A 36 13.86 -7.40 2.62
C SER A 36 14.01 -6.75 1.24
N SER A 37 13.25 -7.19 0.24
CA SER A 37 13.25 -6.72 -1.13
C SER A 37 12.72 -5.29 -1.21
N ARG A 38 13.45 -4.46 -1.97
CA ARG A 38 13.22 -3.04 -2.26
C ARG A 38 11.88 -2.70 -2.98
N ARG A 39 10.91 -3.61 -3.02
CA ARG A 39 9.69 -3.49 -3.84
C ARG A 39 8.40 -3.76 -3.08
N SER A 40 8.44 -3.80 -1.75
CA SER A 40 7.19 -3.77 -0.99
C SER A 40 6.57 -2.39 -1.03
N VAL A 41 5.24 -2.30 -0.94
CA VAL A 41 4.53 -1.02 -0.81
C VAL A 41 5.06 -0.23 0.38
N LEU A 42 5.28 -0.88 1.53
CA LEU A 42 5.82 -0.22 2.72
C LEU A 42 7.21 0.38 2.47
N THR A 43 8.16 -0.42 1.97
CA THR A 43 9.52 0.07 1.68
C THR A 43 9.50 1.17 0.63
N PHE A 44 8.69 1.02 -0.42
CA PHE A 44 8.57 2.02 -1.46
C PHE A 44 8.05 3.36 -0.92
N LEU A 45 6.99 3.36 -0.11
CA LEU A 45 6.42 4.58 0.45
C LEU A 45 7.35 5.27 1.45
N LEU A 46 8.16 4.50 2.18
CA LEU A 46 9.22 5.05 3.04
C LEU A 46 10.35 5.68 2.22
N ASP A 47 10.84 4.99 1.19
CA ASP A 47 11.94 5.47 0.33
C ASP A 47 11.50 6.69 -0.52
N ALA A 48 10.22 6.74 -0.90
CA ALA A 48 9.64 7.82 -1.69
C ALA A 48 9.43 9.12 -0.90
N HIS A 49 9.57 9.12 0.43
CA HIS A 49 9.15 10.23 1.32
C HIS A 49 9.64 11.60 0.89
N GLU A 50 10.95 11.77 0.75
CA GLU A 50 11.56 13.07 0.41
C GLU A 50 11.21 13.51 -1.02
N CYS A 51 11.06 12.57 -1.94
CA CYS A 51 10.63 12.89 -3.30
C CYS A 51 9.15 13.32 -3.31
N ALA A 52 8.29 12.61 -2.58
CA ALA A 52 6.88 12.91 -2.46
C ALA A 52 6.65 14.29 -1.84
N ARG A 53 7.41 14.63 -0.79
CA ARG A 53 7.40 15.96 -0.15
C ARG A 53 7.73 17.08 -1.12
N ARG A 54 8.78 16.92 -1.94
CA ARG A 54 9.18 17.93 -2.94
C ARG A 54 8.13 18.10 -4.04
N LEU A 55 7.54 17.00 -4.50
CA LEU A 55 6.54 17.02 -5.58
C LEU A 55 5.18 17.55 -5.13
N SER A 56 4.72 17.17 -3.93
CA SER A 56 3.41 17.59 -3.38
C SER A 56 3.44 19.00 -2.79
N LYS A 57 4.63 19.53 -2.47
CA LYS A 57 4.82 20.84 -1.79
C LYS A 57 4.16 20.92 -0.41
N LEU A 58 3.87 19.77 0.19
CA LEU A 58 3.33 19.66 1.55
C LEU A 58 4.46 19.80 2.59
N SER A 59 4.10 20.19 3.82
CA SER A 59 5.03 20.10 4.94
C SER A 59 5.31 18.64 5.29
N ASP A 60 6.43 18.38 5.96
CA ASP A 60 6.85 17.03 6.34
C ASP A 60 5.77 16.30 7.18
N SER A 61 5.15 17.03 8.12
CA SER A 61 4.05 16.52 8.94
C SER A 61 2.82 16.06 8.13
N PHE A 62 2.47 16.77 7.06
CA PHE A 62 1.36 16.38 6.19
C PHE A 62 1.71 15.16 5.34
N VAL A 63 2.95 15.06 4.87
CA VAL A 63 3.43 13.89 4.10
C VAL A 63 3.42 12.64 4.97
N ASP A 64 3.94 12.72 6.20
CA ASP A 64 3.90 11.62 7.17
C ASP A 64 2.45 11.19 7.48
N CYS A 65 1.57 12.17 7.70
CA CYS A 65 0.14 11.91 7.93
C CYS A 65 -0.51 11.17 6.74
N CYS A 66 -0.28 11.66 5.51
CA CYS A 66 -0.82 11.03 4.31
C CYS A 66 -0.26 9.62 4.08
N ARG A 67 1.06 9.43 4.29
CA ARG A 67 1.70 8.11 4.20
C ARG A 67 1.09 7.13 5.18
N ASN A 68 0.97 7.52 6.45
CA ASN A 68 0.40 6.67 7.49
C ASN A 68 -1.07 6.35 7.20
N LEU A 69 -1.85 7.35 6.76
CA LEU A 69 -3.24 7.14 6.36
C LEU A 69 -3.36 6.14 5.20
N VAL A 70 -2.55 6.29 4.15
CA VAL A 70 -2.53 5.35 3.02
C VAL A 70 -2.19 3.94 3.49
N LEU A 71 -1.17 3.79 4.33
CA LEU A 71 -0.77 2.49 4.87
C LEU A 71 -1.88 1.87 5.75
N ASP A 72 -2.52 2.64 6.61
CA ASP A 72 -3.59 2.17 7.48
C ASP A 72 -4.83 1.75 6.68
N ILE A 73 -5.20 2.52 5.65
CA ILE A 73 -6.30 2.13 4.75
C ILE A 73 -5.91 0.86 4.00
N ILE A 74 -4.67 0.70 3.52
CA ILE A 74 -4.23 -0.53 2.86
C ILE A 74 -4.38 -1.74 3.78
N GLU A 75 -3.99 -1.65 5.06
CA GLU A 75 -4.18 -2.73 6.03
C GLU A 75 -5.68 -3.10 6.20
N GLN A 76 -6.54 -2.10 6.39
CA GLN A 76 -7.99 -2.31 6.53
C GLN A 76 -8.62 -2.90 5.27
N CYS A 77 -8.19 -2.41 4.11
CA CYS A 77 -8.62 -2.85 2.80
C CYS A 77 -8.16 -4.29 2.55
N CYS A 78 -6.94 -4.67 2.92
CA CYS A 78 -6.48 -6.06 2.80
C CYS A 78 -7.34 -7.02 3.62
N ALA A 79 -7.90 -6.57 4.75
CA ALA A 79 -8.82 -7.38 5.54
C ALA A 79 -10.24 -7.48 4.94
N SER A 80 -10.71 -6.47 4.21
CA SER A 80 -12.14 -6.28 3.92
C SER A 80 -12.50 -6.15 2.43
N SER A 81 -11.71 -5.48 1.60
CA SER A 81 -12.09 -4.98 0.27
C SER A 81 -10.94 -5.06 -0.75
N PHE A 82 -11.19 -4.66 -2.01
CA PHE A 82 -10.30 -4.61 -3.21
C PHE A 82 -9.49 -5.85 -3.63
N LEU A 83 -9.18 -6.78 -2.72
CA LEU A 83 -8.55 -8.06 -3.00
C LEU A 83 -9.61 -9.14 -3.14
N SER A 84 -9.40 -10.06 -4.08
CA SER A 84 -10.15 -11.31 -4.13
C SER A 84 -9.95 -12.11 -2.84
N ALA A 85 -10.89 -13.00 -2.52
CA ALA A 85 -10.79 -13.86 -1.34
C ALA A 85 -9.49 -14.70 -1.33
N LYS A 86 -9.03 -15.12 -2.53
CA LYS A 86 -7.79 -15.88 -2.70
C LYS A 86 -6.56 -15.03 -2.43
N GLU A 87 -6.50 -13.82 -2.98
CA GLU A 87 -5.39 -12.88 -2.75
C GLU A 87 -5.28 -12.55 -1.27
N ARG A 88 -6.40 -12.21 -0.64
CA ARG A 88 -6.48 -11.89 0.78
C ARG A 88 -5.95 -13.01 1.67
N ARG A 89 -6.33 -14.25 1.38
CA ARG A 89 -5.82 -15.41 2.13
C ARG A 89 -4.30 -15.53 2.02
N VAL A 90 -3.75 -15.45 0.81
CA VAL A 90 -2.30 -15.57 0.57
C VAL A 90 -1.54 -14.42 1.23
N ILE A 91 -1.98 -13.17 1.04
CA ILE A 91 -1.34 -11.97 1.59
C ILE A 91 -1.33 -12.02 3.12
N ASN A 92 -2.45 -12.33 3.76
CA ASN A 92 -2.52 -12.43 5.22
C ASN A 92 -1.60 -13.54 5.76
N LEU A 93 -1.53 -14.70 5.09
CA LEU A 93 -0.60 -15.76 5.48
C LEU A 93 0.86 -15.30 5.39
N LEU A 94 1.24 -14.61 4.31
CA LEU A 94 2.60 -14.10 4.12
C LEU A 94 2.94 -13.00 5.13
N ALA A 95 2.00 -12.10 5.41
CA ALA A 95 2.14 -11.03 6.40
C ALA A 95 2.42 -11.61 7.80
N VAL A 96 1.62 -12.60 8.22
CA VAL A 96 1.82 -13.32 9.50
C VAL A 96 3.14 -14.10 9.51
N GLN A 97 3.50 -14.76 8.42
CA GLN A 97 4.78 -15.48 8.33
C GLN A 97 5.98 -14.52 8.46
N ARG A 98 5.91 -13.35 7.82
CA ARG A 98 6.96 -12.34 7.90
C ARG A 98 7.10 -11.81 9.33
N GLU A 99 5.98 -11.49 10.00
CA GLU A 99 5.98 -11.06 11.39
C GLU A 99 6.67 -12.08 12.30
N LYS A 100 6.27 -13.35 12.22
CA LYS A 100 6.89 -14.45 12.99
C LYS A 100 8.39 -14.59 12.75
N ARG A 101 8.87 -14.36 11.51
CA ARG A 101 10.31 -14.39 11.19
C ARG A 101 11.07 -13.23 11.80
N LEU A 102 10.45 -12.05 11.92
CA LEU A 102 11.07 -10.88 12.54
C LEU A 102 11.11 -11.03 14.06
N GLU A 103 10.04 -11.55 14.69
CA GLU A 103 10.01 -11.88 16.12
C GLU A 103 10.99 -13.00 16.48
N GLY A 104 11.07 -14.05 15.64
CA GLY A 104 11.96 -15.19 15.87
C GLY A 104 13.45 -14.85 15.82
N ARG A 105 13.83 -13.76 15.17
CA ARG A 105 15.22 -13.23 15.20
C ARG A 105 15.54 -12.46 16.48
N HIS A 106 14.52 -12.03 17.22
CA HIS A 106 14.65 -11.42 18.55
C HIS A 106 14.33 -12.42 19.67
N GLY A 107 14.57 -13.71 19.42
CA GLY A 107 14.38 -14.80 20.36
C GLY A 107 14.92 -14.50 21.77
N GLN A 108 14.04 -14.71 22.74
CA GLN A 108 14.29 -14.90 24.17
C GLN A 108 14.58 -13.64 25.02
N LYS A 109 13.60 -13.33 25.89
CA LYS A 109 13.65 -12.48 27.11
C LYS A 109 13.30 -10.98 27.02
N ARG A 110 12.04 -10.62 26.76
CA ARG A 110 11.48 -9.39 27.39
C ARG A 110 10.07 -9.63 27.94
N ARG A 111 10.04 -10.07 29.20
CA ARG A 111 8.92 -9.85 30.11
C ARG A 111 8.86 -8.35 30.43
N HIS A 112 7.66 -7.76 30.33
CA HIS A 112 7.13 -6.67 31.17
C HIS A 112 8.04 -5.44 31.43
N ASN A 113 7.76 -4.30 30.76
CA ASN A 113 7.50 -3.02 31.43
C ASN A 113 7.17 -1.89 30.45
N ASP A 114 6.14 -1.13 30.82
CA ASP A 114 5.85 0.21 30.32
C ASP A 114 7.08 1.12 30.44
N SER A 115 7.49 1.73 29.33
CA SER A 115 8.21 3.01 29.35
C SER A 115 8.17 3.63 27.96
N ASP A 116 7.59 4.83 27.93
CA ASP A 116 7.75 5.93 27.00
C ASP A 116 8.75 5.79 25.84
N GLY A 117 8.31 6.25 24.66
CA GLY A 117 9.22 6.87 23.70
C GLY A 117 9.41 6.13 22.38
N SER A 118 8.35 6.07 21.57
CA SER A 118 8.34 6.16 20.09
C SER A 118 7.15 5.33 19.56
N PRO A 119 6.14 5.92 18.90
CA PRO A 119 5.30 5.12 18.03
C PRO A 119 6.17 4.77 16.82
N THR A 120 6.91 3.67 16.95
CA THR A 120 7.53 2.95 15.85
C THR A 120 6.40 2.43 14.97
N GLY A 121 5.84 3.32 14.15
CA GLY A 121 4.68 3.08 13.28
C GLY A 121 4.89 1.96 12.26
N THR A 122 6.10 1.42 12.16
CA THR A 122 6.46 0.30 11.28
C THR A 122 5.96 -1.07 11.75
N ALA A 123 5.51 -1.25 13.00
CA ALA A 123 4.99 -2.53 13.48
C ALA A 123 3.54 -2.82 13.02
N SER A 124 2.82 -1.83 12.49
CA SER A 124 1.39 -1.96 12.14
C SER A 124 1.15 -2.51 10.72
N HIS A 125 2.03 -2.22 9.77
CA HIS A 125 1.73 -2.34 8.33
C HIS A 125 2.16 -3.69 7.73
N LYS A 126 1.58 -4.77 8.23
CA LYS A 126 1.97 -6.16 7.89
C LYS A 126 1.67 -6.51 6.42
N CYS A 127 0.51 -6.11 5.90
CA CYS A 127 0.12 -6.35 4.53
C CYS A 127 0.95 -5.49 3.57
N ALA A 128 1.08 -4.19 3.83
CA ALA A 128 1.88 -3.29 3.01
C ALA A 128 3.34 -3.73 2.91
N ALA A 129 3.85 -4.40 3.95
CA ALA A 129 5.18 -4.97 3.96
C ALA A 129 5.37 -6.11 2.94
N VAL A 130 4.35 -6.91 2.63
CA VAL A 130 4.48 -8.04 1.70
C VAL A 130 3.95 -7.74 0.29
N LEU A 131 3.07 -6.74 0.16
CA LEU A 131 2.47 -6.34 -1.11
C LEU A 131 3.51 -5.77 -2.08
N PRO A 132 3.58 -6.27 -3.32
CA PRO A 132 4.29 -5.61 -4.41
C PRO A 132 3.68 -4.26 -4.78
N VAL A 133 4.50 -3.34 -5.30
CA VAL A 133 4.07 -1.98 -5.68
C VAL A 133 2.94 -1.92 -6.70
N GLU A 134 2.72 -2.96 -7.52
CA GLU A 134 1.56 -3.03 -8.43
C GLU A 134 0.22 -2.95 -7.69
N TYR A 135 0.15 -3.50 -6.47
CA TYR A 135 -1.04 -3.41 -5.63
C TYR A 135 -1.32 -1.98 -5.16
N LEU A 136 -0.31 -1.11 -5.12
CA LEU A 136 -0.50 0.31 -4.82
C LEU A 136 -1.24 1.02 -5.96
N LEU A 137 -1.01 0.64 -7.22
CA LEU A 137 -1.78 1.16 -8.36
C LEU A 137 -3.24 0.73 -8.27
N ARG A 138 -3.49 -0.55 -7.96
CA ARG A 138 -4.85 -1.08 -7.75
C ARG A 138 -5.55 -0.36 -6.60
N PHE A 139 -4.82 -0.11 -5.51
CA PHE A 139 -5.32 0.65 -4.37
C PHE A 139 -5.71 2.09 -4.77
N PHE A 140 -4.84 2.84 -5.45
CA PHE A 140 -5.14 4.21 -5.88
C PHE A 140 -6.31 4.28 -6.87
N MET A 141 -6.53 3.24 -7.68
CA MET A 141 -7.74 3.14 -8.50
C MET A 141 -9.01 2.98 -7.67
N ALA A 142 -8.95 2.19 -6.58
CA ALA A 142 -10.08 1.99 -5.67
C ALA A 142 -10.27 3.15 -4.66
N LEU A 143 -9.23 3.95 -4.41
CA LEU A 143 -9.18 4.96 -3.36
C LEU A 143 -10.35 5.96 -3.40
N PRO A 144 -10.77 6.54 -4.55
CA PRO A 144 -11.94 7.42 -4.58
C PRO A 144 -13.22 6.75 -4.05
N SER A 145 -13.44 5.48 -4.40
CA SER A 145 -14.61 4.72 -3.93
C SER A 145 -14.51 4.40 -2.44
N ILE A 146 -13.30 4.08 -1.97
CA ILE A 146 -13.01 3.83 -0.55
C ILE A 146 -13.28 5.09 0.28
N LEU A 147 -12.78 6.26 -0.13
CA LEU A 147 -13.02 7.53 0.56
C LEU A 147 -14.51 7.89 0.57
N ALA A 148 -15.22 7.70 -0.56
CA ALA A 148 -16.65 7.90 -0.62
C ALA A 148 -17.44 6.96 0.30
N HIS A 149 -16.92 5.76 0.58
CA HIS A 149 -17.50 4.85 1.56
C HIS A 149 -17.28 5.34 3.00
N TYR A 150 -16.08 5.84 3.33
CA TYR A 150 -15.81 6.44 4.64
C TYR A 150 -16.67 7.69 4.90
N ASP A 151 -16.85 8.55 3.90
CA ASP A 151 -17.74 9.73 4.01
C ASP A 151 -19.17 9.32 4.38
N LYS A 152 -19.67 8.23 3.77
CA LYS A 152 -21.00 7.68 4.07
C LYS A 152 -21.09 7.10 5.48
N LEU A 153 -20.06 6.38 5.94
CA LEU A 153 -20.03 5.80 7.29
C LEU A 153 -19.92 6.88 8.38
N GLY A 154 -19.15 7.94 8.13
CA GLY A 154 -18.95 9.05 9.06
C GLY A 154 -20.10 10.07 9.08
N GLY A 155 -21.10 9.91 8.21
CA GLY A 155 -22.22 10.85 8.08
C GLY A 155 -21.82 12.27 7.65
N SER A 156 -20.59 12.45 7.21
CA SER A 156 -20.04 13.75 6.82
C SER A 156 -18.96 13.55 5.75
N THR A 157 -18.91 14.47 4.80
CA THR A 157 -17.87 14.48 3.78
C THR A 157 -16.55 14.95 4.39
N MET A 158 -15.45 14.25 4.11
CA MET A 158 -14.11 14.68 4.49
C MET A 158 -13.87 16.13 4.04
N PRO A 159 -13.51 17.04 4.96
CA PRO A 159 -13.26 18.43 4.59
C PRO A 159 -12.16 18.54 3.54
N SER A 160 -12.30 19.50 2.62
CA SER A 160 -11.34 19.74 1.53
C SER A 160 -9.91 19.99 2.05
N ALA A 161 -9.79 20.61 3.23
CA ALA A 161 -8.53 20.84 3.93
C ALA A 161 -7.73 19.56 4.24
N TYR A 162 -8.39 18.41 4.35
CA TYR A 162 -7.76 17.10 4.54
C TYR A 162 -7.69 16.30 3.24
N LYS A 163 -8.73 16.42 2.40
CA LYS A 163 -8.83 15.68 1.14
C LYS A 163 -7.80 16.15 0.10
N GLN A 164 -7.55 17.45 -0.01
CA GLN A 164 -6.62 17.99 -1.00
C GLN A 164 -5.16 17.57 -0.75
N PRO A 165 -4.62 17.67 0.48
CA PRO A 165 -3.28 17.14 0.77
C PRO A 165 -3.13 15.65 0.46
N LEU A 166 -4.17 14.85 0.69
CA LEU A 166 -4.16 13.44 0.33
C LEU A 166 -4.02 13.23 -1.19
N TRP A 167 -4.79 13.97 -2.01
CA TRP A 167 -4.66 13.89 -3.46
C TRP A 167 -3.29 14.38 -3.95
N ASP A 168 -2.77 15.47 -3.38
CA ASP A 168 -1.45 16.00 -3.73
C ASP A 168 -0.35 14.97 -3.41
N TYR A 169 -0.45 14.28 -2.27
CA TYR A 169 0.43 13.17 -1.92
C TYR A 169 0.29 11.98 -2.87
N VAL A 170 -0.93 11.53 -3.16
CA VAL A 170 -1.19 10.39 -4.07
C VAL A 170 -0.64 10.69 -5.47
N ASN A 171 -0.86 11.91 -5.99
CA ASN A 171 -0.37 12.32 -7.29
C ASN A 171 1.15 12.46 -7.33
N ALA A 172 1.78 12.86 -6.22
CA ALA A 172 3.24 12.82 -6.07
C ALA A 172 3.76 11.38 -6.12
N ILE A 173 3.13 10.43 -5.41
CA ILE A 173 3.50 9.02 -5.46
C ILE A 173 3.31 8.44 -6.86
N ILE A 174 2.16 8.69 -7.49
CA ILE A 174 1.90 8.31 -8.89
C ILE A 174 2.97 8.87 -9.82
N SER A 175 3.42 10.10 -9.58
CA SER A 175 4.50 10.69 -10.37
C SER A 175 5.83 9.96 -10.20
N ILE A 176 6.19 9.57 -8.99
CA ILE A 176 7.39 8.78 -8.70
C ILE A 176 7.28 7.39 -9.35
N MET A 177 6.09 6.80 -9.31
CA MET A 177 5.84 5.47 -9.89
C MET A 177 6.00 5.42 -11.41
N LYS A 178 5.89 6.56 -12.11
CA LYS A 178 6.00 6.63 -13.58
C LYS A 178 7.31 6.06 -14.10
N ASP A 179 8.37 6.14 -13.30
CA ASP A 179 9.73 5.76 -13.69
C ASP A 179 10.15 4.39 -13.12
N LEU A 180 9.24 3.67 -12.46
CA LEU A 180 9.52 2.34 -11.92
C LEU A 180 9.51 1.24 -12.98
N ASP A 181 10.35 0.24 -12.76
CA ASP A 181 10.34 -1.03 -13.48
C ASP A 181 9.44 -2.05 -12.78
N PHE A 182 8.18 -2.13 -13.22
CA PHE A 182 7.20 -3.10 -12.74
C PHE A 182 7.51 -4.52 -13.21
N PHE A 183 6.94 -5.52 -12.53
CA PHE A 183 7.07 -6.91 -12.95
C PHE A 183 6.46 -7.13 -14.34
N ASP A 184 7.21 -7.80 -15.22
CA ASP A 184 6.66 -8.35 -16.46
C ASP A 184 5.55 -9.36 -16.11
N PRO A 185 4.36 -9.29 -16.75
CA PRO A 185 3.32 -10.30 -16.61
C PRO A 185 3.81 -11.75 -16.72
N ALA A 186 4.86 -12.03 -17.50
CA ALA A 186 5.47 -13.36 -17.60
C ALA A 186 6.08 -13.85 -16.26
N ALA A 187 6.54 -12.95 -15.41
CA ALA A 187 7.11 -13.25 -14.09
C ALA A 187 6.05 -13.48 -13.00
N TYR A 188 4.76 -13.28 -13.32
CA TYR A 188 3.69 -13.49 -12.34
C TYR A 188 3.58 -14.97 -11.99
N ILE A 189 3.42 -15.26 -10.71
CA ILE A 189 3.30 -16.61 -10.19
C ILE A 189 1.81 -16.96 -10.00
N PRO A 190 1.42 -18.23 -10.24
CA PRO A 190 0.05 -18.66 -9.94
C PRO A 190 -0.28 -18.39 -8.48
N LEU A 191 -1.42 -17.74 -8.24
CA LEU A 191 -1.97 -17.57 -6.92
C LEU A 191 -2.49 -18.96 -6.49
N LYS A 192 -1.76 -19.65 -5.60
CA LYS A 192 -2.09 -21.00 -5.11
C LYS A 192 -2.39 -20.97 -3.62
#